data_AF-A0A945R0A5-F1
#
_entry.id   AF-A0A945R0A5-F1
#
_cell.length_a   1.000
_cell.length_b   1.000
_cell.length_c   1.000
_cell.angle_alpha   90.00
_cell.angle_beta   90.00
_cell.angle_gamma   90.00
#
_symmetry.space_group_name_H-M   'P 1'
#
loop_
_entity.id
_entity.type
_entity.pdbx_description
1 polymer ?
#
loop_
_entity_poly.entity_id
_entity_poly.type
_entity_poly.pdbx_seq_one_letter_code
_entity_poly.pdbx_strand_id
1 'polypeptide(L)' 'GQALAYKIGQLKMSELRQRASAALGDGFDLRRFHDRMLENGAIPLSMLEQTMTDWITAEARAQAD' A
#
# COMPACT_ATOMS: atom_id res chain seq x y z
N GLY A 1 -22.12 -10.15 -5.52
CA GLY A 1 -20.77 -10.03 -6.09
C GLY A 1 -20.00 -8.83 -5.55
N GLN A 2 -20.56 -7.62 -5.60
CA GLN A 2 -19.80 -6.40 -5.30
C GLN A 2 -19.52 -6.17 -3.81
N ALA A 3 -20.46 -6.44 -2.90
CA ALA A 3 -20.23 -6.26 -1.45
C ALA A 3 -19.02 -7.07 -0.91
N LEU A 4 -18.80 -8.26 -1.46
CA LEU A 4 -17.63 -9.08 -1.14
C LEU A 4 -16.33 -8.44 -1.66
N ALA A 5 -16.34 -7.94 -2.90
CA ALA A 5 -15.20 -7.23 -3.48
C ALA A 5 -14.84 -5.95 -2.70
N TYR A 6 -15.84 -5.19 -2.24
CA TYR A 6 -15.62 -4.03 -1.35
C TYR A 6 -14.98 -4.44 -0.02
N LYS A 7 -15.50 -5.48 0.63
CA LYS A 7 -14.96 -5.95 1.90
C LYS A 7 -13.51 -6.47 1.75
N ILE A 8 -13.24 -7.22 0.68
CA ILE A 8 -11.90 -7.72 0.36
C ILE A 8 -10.95 -6.55 0.08
N GLY A 9 -11.39 -5.55 -0.69
CA GLY A 9 -10.60 -4.35 -0.96
C GLY A 9 -10.26 -3.58 0.32
N GLN A 10 -11.24 -3.38 1.21
CA GLN A 10 -11.02 -2.71 2.49
C GLN A 10 -10.06 -3.47 3.40
N LEU A 11 -10.20 -4.80 3.50
CA LEU A 11 -9.28 -5.64 4.27
C LEU A 11 -7.86 -5.54 3.71
N LYS A 12 -7.72 -5.56 2.37
CA LYS A 12 -6.43 -5.47 1.70
C LYS A 12 -5.75 -4.12 1.91
N MET A 13 -6.50 -3.03 1.83
CA MET A 13 -5.98 -1.69 2.13
C MET A 13 -5.48 -1.58 3.57
N SER A 14 -6.19 -2.17 4.53
CA SER A 14 -5.76 -2.21 5.93
C SER A 14 -4.48 -3.03 6.11
N GLU A 15 -4.39 -4.20 5.47
CA GLU A 15 -3.20 -5.06 5.50
C GLU A 15 -1.97 -4.37 4.90
N LEU A 16 -2.13 -3.71 3.74
CA LEU A 16 -1.04 -2.98 3.08
C LEU A 16 -0.55 -1.81 3.93
N ARG A 17 -1.46 -1.09 4.59
CA ARG A 17 -1.10 -0.02 5.53
C ARG A 17 -0.31 -0.55 6.72
N GLN A 18 -0.74 -1.67 7.31
CA GLN A 18 -0.01 -2.29 8.42
C GLN A 18 1.38 -2.75 7.99
N ARG A 19 1.50 -3.38 6.82
CA ARG A 19 2.80 -3.77 6.25
C ARG A 19 3.72 -2.58 6.02
N ALA A 20 3.21 -1.51 5.40
CA ALA A 20 3.97 -0.29 5.15
C ALA A 20 4.45 0.35 6.45
N SER A 21 3.56 0.49 7.44
CA SER A 21 3.90 1.05 8.75
C SER A 21 4.92 0.20 9.51
N ALA A 22 4.83 -1.13 9.42
CA ALA A 22 5.79 -2.03 10.06
C ALA A 22 7.17 -2.02 9.39
N ALA A 23 7.21 -1.94 8.05
CA ALA A 23 8.45 -1.96 7.28
C ALA A 23 9.20 -0.62 7.31
N LEU A 24 8.46 0.49 7.32
CA LEU A 24 9.04 1.84 7.23
C LEU A 24 9.19 2.51 8.61
N GLY A 25 8.50 2.04 9.66
CA GLY A 25 8.63 2.58 11.00
C GLY A 25 8.43 4.09 11.05
N ASP A 26 9.42 4.82 11.58
CA ASP A 26 9.42 6.29 11.66
C ASP A 26 9.46 7.00 10.30
N GLY A 27 9.93 6.34 9.24
CA GLY A 27 9.89 6.89 7.88
C GLY A 27 8.58 6.63 7.14
N PHE A 28 7.57 6.03 7.79
CA PHE A 28 6.26 5.86 7.20
C PHE A 28 5.51 7.20 7.07
N ASP A 29 5.37 7.70 5.84
CA ASP A 29 4.50 8.85 5.54
C ASP A 29 3.13 8.37 5.00
N LEU A 30 2.07 8.64 5.77
CA LEU A 30 0.70 8.28 5.42
C LEU A 30 0.18 9.01 4.17
N ARG A 31 0.62 10.24 3.91
CA ARG A 31 0.23 11.00 2.71
C ARG A 31 0.84 10.34 1.49
N ARG A 32 2.13 10.02 1.51
CA ARG A 32 2.82 9.29 0.42
C ARG A 32 2.16 7.94 0.14
N PHE A 33 1.76 7.22 1.20
CA PHE A 33 1.02 5.97 1.07
C PHE A 33 -0.32 6.18 0.32
N HIS A 34 -1.08 7.22 0.66
CA HIS A 34 -2.33 7.53 -0.02
C HIS A 34 -2.13 8.03 -1.45
N ASP A 35 -1.12 8.87 -1.70
CA ASP A 35 -0.74 9.31 -3.04
C ASP A 35 -0.41 8.11 -3.93
N ARG A 36 0.43 7.18 -3.44
CA ARG A 36 0.79 5.96 -4.17
C ARG A 36 -0.42 5.07 -4.46
N MET A 37 -1.35 4.98 -3.51
CA MET A 37 -2.58 4.21 -3.67
C MET A 37 -3.52 4.81 -4.73
N LEU A 38 -3.59 6.13 -4.83
CA LEU A 38 -4.45 6.83 -5.77
C LEU A 38 -3.83 7.02 -7.16
N GLU A 39 -2.49 6.99 -7.27
CA GLU A 39 -1.75 7.24 -8.51
C GLU A 39 -2.17 6.33 -9.68
N ASN A 40 -2.49 5.06 -9.40
CA ASN A 40 -2.87 4.10 -10.44
C ASN A 40 -4.38 4.06 -10.73
N GLY A 41 -5.20 4.82 -9.99
CA GLY A 41 -6.66 4.74 -10.10
C GLY A 41 -7.20 3.35 -9.80
N ALA A 42 -8.22 2.91 -10.56
CA ALA A 42 -8.90 1.64 -10.35
C ALA A 42 -8.14 0.47 -11.02
N ILE A 43 -7.12 -0.06 -10.33
CA ILE A 43 -6.40 -1.28 -10.74
C ILE A 43 -6.88 -2.52 -9.98
N PRO A 44 -6.66 -3.75 -10.51
CA PRO A 44 -6.93 -4.99 -9.78
C PRO A 44 -6.16 -5.04 -8.45
N LEU A 45 -6.78 -5.60 -7.41
CA LEU A 45 -6.19 -5.67 -6.05
C LEU A 45 -4.81 -6.35 -6.03
N SER A 46 -4.60 -7.37 -6.87
CA SER A 46 -3.30 -8.06 -6.96
C SER A 46 -2.21 -7.14 -7.51
N MET A 47 -2.56 -6.27 -8.46
CA MET A 47 -1.62 -5.29 -9.01
C MET A 47 -1.35 -4.19 -7.98
N LEU A 48 -2.40 -3.71 -7.29
CA LEU A 48 -2.23 -2.75 -6.19
C LEU A 48 -1.30 -3.28 -5.10
N GLU A 49 -1.46 -4.55 -4.71
CA GLU A 49 -0.56 -5.17 -3.72
C GLU A 49 0.89 -5.18 -4.21
N GLN A 50 1.14 -5.57 -5.46
CA GLN A 50 2.49 -5.60 -6.01
C GLN A 50 3.10 -4.20 -6.06
N THR A 51 2.35 -3.22 -6.57
CA THR A 51 2.79 -1.83 -6.66
C THR A 51 3.11 -1.21 -5.29
N MET A 52 2.27 -1.47 -4.29
CA MET A 52 2.50 -0.98 -2.93
C MET A 52 3.68 -1.69 -2.28
N THR A 53 3.87 -2.99 -2.53
CA THR A 53 5.01 -3.77 -2.00
C THR A 53 6.34 -3.27 -2.55
N ASP A 54 6.38 -2.96 -3.86
CA ASP A 54 7.55 -2.40 -4.52
C ASP A 54 7.90 -1.02 -3.95
N TRP A 55 6.90 -0.15 -3.80
CA TRP A 55 7.07 1.16 -3.19
C TRP A 55 7.59 1.09 -1.75
N ILE A 56 7.02 0.22 -0.90
CA ILE A 56 7.49 0.02 0.48
C ILE A 56 8.97 -0.42 0.46
N THR A 57 9.34 -1.33 -0.43
CA THR A 57 10.72 -1.81 -0.55
C THR A 57 11.67 -0.69 -0.98
N ALA A 58 11.24 0.17 -1.91
CA ALA A 58 12.01 1.32 -2.37
C ALA A 58 12.20 2.36 -1.25
N GLU A 59 11.15 2.72 -0.52
CA GLU A 59 11.23 3.67 0.60
C GLU A 59 12.08 3.13 1.75
N ALA A 60 12.00 1.82 2.03
CA ALA A 60 12.85 1.20 3.05
C ALA A 60 14.33 1.25 2.69
N ARG A 61 14.67 1.07 1.40
CA ARG A 61 16.04 1.23 0.91
C ARG A 61 16.51 2.68 0.98
N ALA A 62 15.65 3.63 0.60
CA ALA A 62 15.98 5.05 0.62
C ALA A 62 16.22 5.61 2.04
N GLN A 63 15.67 4.98 3.08
CA GLN A 63 15.93 5.34 4.48
C GLN A 63 17.24 4.74 5.03
N ALA A 64 17.77 3.71 4.39
CA ALA A 64 18.97 3.01 4.83
C ALA A 64 20.27 3.60 4.23
N ASP A 65 20.14 4.53 3.29
CA ASP A 65 21.21 5.30 2.65
C ASP A 65 21.32 6.71 3.26
#